data_AF-A0A432LIX3-F1
#
_entry.id   AF-A0A432LIX3-F1
#
_cell.length_a   1.000
_cell.length_b   1.000
_cell.length_c   1.000
_cell.angle_alpha   90.00
_cell.angle_beta   90.00
_cell.angle_gamma   90.00
#
_symmetry.space_group_name_H-M   'P 1'
#
loop_
_entity.id
_entity.type
_entity.pdbx_description
1 polymer ?
#
loop_
_entity_poly.entity_id
_entity_poly.type
_entity_poly.pdbx_seq_one_letter_code
_entity_poly.pdbx_strand_id
1 'polypeptide(L)'
;MGKKQISNKETKVATQGGIGQQYEQTVTVDDNTLPSPQELAEYKTIDPRIVDYLLDAAKEEQRHRHKIEEDKVKTVKNAERRTTRMNWWGMFFAFLALVALIVLSAFALYLNHPWFAGIFSFATAVSILSIFVDGGKKKK
;
A
#
# COMPACT_ATOMS: atom_id res chain seq x y z
N MET A 1 -9.75 13.92 -23.73
CA MET A 1 -11.07 13.36 -23.34
C MET A 1 -11.04 11.88 -23.64
N GLY A 2 -10.87 11.03 -22.63
CA GLY A 2 -10.77 9.58 -22.84
C GLY A 2 -12.10 8.97 -23.29
N LYS A 3 -12.06 8.12 -24.32
CA LYS A 3 -13.25 7.36 -24.74
C LYS A 3 -13.58 6.36 -23.63
N LYS A 4 -14.81 6.44 -23.11
CA LYS A 4 -15.34 5.50 -22.12
C LYS A 4 -16.26 4.52 -22.83
N GLN A 5 -15.91 3.25 -22.85
CA GLN A 5 -16.78 2.20 -23.34
C GLN A 5 -17.21 1.34 -22.14
N ILE A 6 -18.52 1.22 -21.94
CA ILE A 6 -19.11 0.43 -20.87
C ILE A 6 -19.74 -0.79 -21.53
N SER A 7 -19.24 -1.98 -21.21
CA SER A 7 -19.81 -3.26 -21.65
C SER A 7 -20.46 -3.96 -20.45
N ASN A 8 -21.78 -4.12 -20.50
CA ASN A 8 -22.55 -4.83 -19.47
C ASN A 8 -22.89 -6.23 -19.99
N LYS A 9 -22.46 -7.28 -19.27
CA LYS A 9 -22.82 -8.65 -19.58
C LYS A 9 -23.53 -9.29 -18.39
N GLU A 10 -24.79 -9.65 -18.58
CA GLU A 10 -25.57 -10.39 -17.60
C GLU A 10 -25.47 -11.89 -17.92
N THR A 11 -24.87 -12.67 -17.01
CA THR A 11 -24.84 -14.14 -17.15
C THR A 11 -25.70 -14.74 -16.04
N LYS A 12 -26.77 -15.44 -16.43
CA LYS A 12 -27.62 -16.19 -15.49
C LYS A 12 -26.93 -17.51 -15.17
N VAL A 13 -26.49 -17.69 -13.92
CA VAL A 13 -25.85 -18.94 -13.49
C VAL A 13 -26.85 -19.73 -12.65
N ALA A 14 -27.38 -20.81 -13.21
CA ALA A 14 -28.25 -21.75 -12.49
C ALA A 14 -27.37 -22.70 -11.64
N THR A 15 -27.47 -22.60 -10.31
CA THR A 15 -26.87 -23.57 -9.37
C THR A 15 -27.98 -24.44 -8.77
N GLN A 16 -27.65 -25.64 -8.30
CA GLN A 16 -28.57 -26.70 -7.81
C GLN A 16 -29.54 -26.32 -6.66
N GLY A 17 -29.60 -25.04 -6.24
CA GLY A 17 -30.53 -24.54 -5.24
C GLY A 17 -31.01 -23.09 -5.47
N GLY A 18 -30.79 -22.48 -6.64
CA GLY A 18 -31.27 -21.12 -6.93
C GLY A 18 -30.67 -20.48 -8.19
N ILE A 19 -31.37 -19.47 -8.72
CA ILE A 19 -30.91 -18.65 -9.85
C ILE A 19 -30.05 -17.51 -9.29
N GLY A 20 -28.73 -17.57 -9.51
CA GLY A 20 -27.82 -16.47 -9.24
C GLY A 20 -27.64 -15.61 -10.49
N GLN A 21 -27.84 -14.30 -10.37
CA GLN A 21 -27.55 -13.36 -11.45
C GLN A 21 -26.13 -12.81 -11.24
N GLN A 22 -25.21 -13.10 -12.16
CA GLN A 22 -23.88 -12.50 -12.15
C GLN A 22 -23.88 -11.27 -13.07
N TYR A 23 -23.66 -10.10 -12.48
CA TYR A 23 -23.49 -8.83 -13.19
C TYR A 23 -22.00 -8.56 -13.43
N GLU A 24 -21.58 -8.54 -14.68
CA GLU A 24 -20.22 -8.14 -15.07
C GLU A 24 -20.28 -6.80 -15.82
N GLN A 25 -19.69 -5.77 -15.22
CA GLN A 25 -19.57 -4.43 -15.82
C GLN A 25 -18.10 -4.17 -16.13
N THR A 26 -17.75 -4.18 -17.42
CA THR A 26 -16.40 -3.86 -17.89
C THR A 26 -16.39 -2.41 -18.37
N VAL A 27 -15.71 -1.54 -17.63
CA VAL A 27 -15.49 -0.13 -18.00
C VAL A 27 -14.08 -0.02 -18.58
N THR A 28 -13.98 0.18 -19.89
CA THR A 28 -12.72 0.52 -20.55
C THR A 28 -12.64 2.04 -20.68
N VAL A 29 -11.60 2.62 -20.10
CA VAL A 29 -11.26 4.05 -20.23
C VAL A 29 -10.00 4.13 -21.05
N ASP A 30 -10.08 4.74 -22.22
CA ASP A 30 -8.92 5.01 -23.06
C ASP A 30 -8.21 6.27 -22.55
N ASP A 31 -7.02 6.09 -21.97
CA ASP A 31 -6.19 7.15 -21.40
C ASP A 31 -5.10 7.64 -22.38
N ASN A 32 -5.22 7.33 -23.67
CA ASN A 32 -4.25 7.80 -24.65
C ASN A 32 -4.19 9.34 -24.73
N THR A 33 -2.97 9.86 -24.75
CA THR A 33 -2.70 11.31 -24.89
C THR A 33 -2.82 11.78 -26.34
N LEU A 34 -2.71 10.87 -27.31
CA LEU A 34 -2.86 11.16 -28.73
C LEU A 34 -4.14 10.52 -29.29
N PRO A 35 -4.86 11.23 -30.19
CA PRO A 35 -5.97 10.65 -30.94
C PRO A 35 -5.52 9.48 -31.80
N SER A 36 -6.48 8.69 -32.28
CA SER A 36 -6.17 7.60 -33.21
C SER A 36 -5.55 8.14 -34.51
N PRO A 37 -4.73 7.34 -35.22
CA PRO A 37 -4.13 7.77 -36.50
C PRO A 37 -5.14 8.23 -37.55
N GLN A 38 -6.35 7.66 -37.52
CA GLN A 38 -7.46 8.02 -38.41
C GLN A 38 -7.99 9.43 -38.08
N GLU A 39 -8.24 9.71 -36.81
CA GLU A 39 -8.64 11.05 -36.34
C GLU A 39 -7.54 12.09 -36.59
N LEU A 40 -6.26 11.72 -36.44
CA LEU A 40 -5.14 12.61 -36.77
C LEU A 40 -5.11 12.97 -38.26
N ALA A 41 -5.43 12.02 -39.15
CA ALA A 41 -5.53 12.29 -40.58
C ALA A 41 -6.68 13.26 -40.89
N GLU A 42 -7.82 13.11 -40.22
CA GLU A 42 -8.96 14.02 -40.32
C GLU A 42 -8.60 15.44 -39.82
N TYR A 43 -7.95 15.56 -38.67
CA TYR A 43 -7.49 16.86 -38.16
C TYR A 43 -6.51 17.55 -39.11
N LYS A 44 -5.61 16.80 -39.75
CA LYS A 44 -4.65 17.33 -40.73
C LYS A 44 -5.33 17.94 -41.96
N THR A 45 -6.54 17.48 -42.32
CA THR A 45 -7.31 18.09 -43.41
C THR A 45 -7.82 19.48 -43.06
N ILE A 46 -8.01 19.78 -41.76
CA ILE A 46 -8.49 21.06 -41.25
C ILE A 46 -7.33 22.06 -41.11
N ASP A 47 -6.24 21.63 -40.47
CA ASP A 47 -5.01 22.42 -40.34
C ASP A 47 -3.78 21.50 -40.39
N PRO A 48 -2.84 21.70 -41.33
CA PRO A 48 -1.61 20.90 -41.41
C PRO A 48 -0.74 20.94 -40.16
N ARG A 49 -0.80 22.01 -39.34
CA ARG A 49 0.05 22.23 -38.15
C ARG A 49 -0.56 21.68 -36.86
N ILE A 50 -1.81 21.22 -36.90
CA ILE A 50 -2.50 20.72 -35.70
C ILE A 50 -1.79 19.50 -35.09
N VAL A 51 -1.18 18.67 -35.94
CA VAL A 51 -0.49 17.45 -35.49
C VAL A 51 0.76 17.80 -34.68
N ASP A 52 1.52 18.82 -35.11
CA ASP A 52 2.70 19.30 -34.39
C ASP A 52 2.30 19.88 -33.02
N TYR A 53 1.23 20.66 -32.99
CA TYR A 53 0.66 21.19 -31.74
C TYR A 53 0.20 20.08 -30.79
N LEU A 54 -0.51 19.06 -31.30
CA LEU A 54 -0.98 17.92 -30.50
C LEU A 54 0.19 17.09 -29.96
N LEU A 55 1.26 16.91 -30.75
CA LEU A 55 2.48 16.25 -30.31
C LEU A 55 3.16 17.00 -29.16
N ASP A 56 3.27 18.33 -29.26
CA ASP A 56 3.90 19.13 -28.22
C ASP A 56 3.03 19.22 -26.95
N ALA A 57 1.71 19.33 -27.11
CA ALA A 57 0.76 19.21 -25.99
C ALA A 57 0.85 17.83 -25.31
N ALA A 58 0.95 16.76 -26.08
CA ALA A 58 1.08 15.39 -25.55
C ALA A 58 2.41 15.21 -24.80
N LYS A 59 3.54 15.74 -25.31
CA LYS A 59 4.83 15.72 -24.60
C LYS A 59 4.76 16.46 -23.27
N GLU A 60 4.11 17.62 -23.24
CA GLU A 60 3.98 18.41 -22.00
C GLU A 60 3.10 17.70 -20.97
N GLU A 61 1.96 17.16 -21.40
CA GLU A 61 1.10 16.34 -20.54
C GLU A 61 1.85 15.10 -20.03
N GLN A 62 2.64 14.43 -20.86
CA GLN A 62 3.44 13.28 -20.45
C GLN A 62 4.52 13.67 -19.44
N ARG A 63 5.21 14.80 -19.63
CA ARG A 63 6.16 15.34 -18.63
C ARG A 63 5.47 15.65 -17.31
N HIS A 64 4.28 16.25 -17.36
CA HIS A 64 3.49 16.54 -16.17
C HIS A 64 3.09 15.27 -15.42
N ARG A 65 2.63 14.23 -16.13
CA ARG A 65 2.30 12.91 -15.56
C ARG A 65 3.51 12.26 -14.89
N HIS A 66 4.65 12.22 -15.57
CA HIS A 66 5.89 11.68 -15.00
C HIS A 66 6.30 12.40 -13.73
N LYS A 67 6.19 13.73 -13.69
CA LYS A 67 6.50 14.53 -12.50
C LYS A 67 5.55 14.19 -11.34
N ILE A 68 4.25 14.08 -11.61
CA ILE A 68 3.26 13.69 -10.58
C ILE A 68 3.54 12.29 -10.06
N GLU A 69 3.86 11.33 -10.94
CA GLU A 69 4.22 9.97 -10.55
C GLU A 69 5.48 9.95 -9.68
N GLU A 70 6.51 10.71 -10.06
CA GLU A 70 7.73 10.85 -9.27
C GLU A 70 7.45 11.44 -7.87
N ASP A 71 6.63 12.48 -7.80
CA ASP A 71 6.27 13.13 -6.53
C ASP A 71 5.41 12.23 -5.64
N LYS A 72 4.51 11.43 -6.22
CA LYS A 72 3.77 10.37 -5.51
C LYS A 72 4.72 9.35 -4.91
N VAL A 73 5.67 8.83 -5.71
CA VAL A 73 6.68 7.87 -5.24
C VAL A 73 7.53 8.45 -4.13
N LYS A 74 7.99 9.71 -4.28
CA LYS A 74 8.75 10.42 -3.23
C LYS A 74 7.97 10.56 -1.94
N THR A 75 6.68 10.90 -2.03
CA THR A 75 5.80 11.06 -0.86
C THR A 75 5.63 9.74 -0.11
N VAL A 76 5.34 8.66 -0.83
CA VAL A 76 5.24 7.30 -0.26
C VAL A 76 6.56 6.90 0.40
N LYS A 77 7.68 7.07 -0.30
CA LYS A 77 9.02 6.75 0.22
C LYS A 77 9.36 7.54 1.48
N ASN A 78 8.97 8.81 1.56
CA ASN A 78 9.20 9.63 2.74
C ASN A 78 8.32 9.19 3.93
N ALA A 79 7.06 8.84 3.67
CA ALA A 79 6.16 8.29 4.68
C ALA A 79 6.68 6.94 5.22
N GLU A 80 7.13 6.05 4.34
CA GLU A 80 7.75 4.78 4.73
C GLU A 80 9.00 5.01 5.57
N ARG A 81 9.94 5.86 5.12
CA ARG A 81 11.16 6.16 5.88
C ARG A 81 10.89 6.66 7.29
N ARG A 82 9.88 7.53 7.47
CA ARG A 82 9.47 8.01 8.79
C ARG A 82 8.94 6.87 9.66
N THR A 83 8.15 5.99 9.07
CA THR A 83 7.56 4.82 9.74
C THR A 83 8.65 3.80 10.11
N THR A 84 9.59 3.51 9.22
CA THR A 84 10.74 2.64 9.48
C THR A 84 11.60 3.17 10.62
N ARG A 85 11.90 4.47 10.63
CA ARG A 85 12.70 5.08 11.70
C ARG A 85 11.96 5.02 13.04
N MET A 86 10.67 5.32 13.07
CA MET A 86 9.84 5.25 14.28
C MET A 86 9.75 3.82 14.82
N ASN A 87 9.53 2.84 13.93
CA ASN A 87 9.49 1.42 14.31
C ASN A 87 10.85 0.93 14.83
N TRP A 88 11.95 1.38 14.23
CA TRP A 88 13.30 1.02 14.69
C TRP A 88 13.58 1.54 16.10
N TRP A 89 13.26 2.82 16.37
CA TRP A 89 13.37 3.38 17.72
C TRP A 89 12.43 2.68 18.71
N GLY A 90 11.19 2.38 18.31
CA GLY A 90 10.25 1.63 19.14
C GLY A 90 10.79 0.26 19.55
N MET A 91 11.34 -0.50 18.59
CA MET A 91 11.98 -1.80 18.88
C MET A 91 13.22 -1.65 19.75
N PHE A 92 14.05 -0.62 19.53
CA PHE A 92 15.23 -0.35 20.33
C PHE A 92 14.87 -0.03 21.80
N PHE A 93 13.89 0.84 22.03
CA PHE A 93 13.43 1.17 23.39
C PHE A 93 12.76 -0.02 24.07
N ALA A 94 11.98 -0.83 23.34
CA ALA A 94 11.38 -2.05 23.86
C ALA A 94 12.46 -3.06 24.30
N PHE A 95 13.50 -3.24 23.49
CA PHE A 95 14.65 -4.08 23.83
C PHE A 95 15.39 -3.55 25.07
N LEU A 96 15.66 -2.25 25.15
CA LEU A 96 16.34 -1.65 26.30
C LEU A 96 15.52 -1.81 27.59
N ALA A 97 14.20 -1.60 27.52
CA ALA A 97 13.30 -1.82 28.64
C ALA A 97 13.30 -3.29 29.10
N LEU A 98 13.31 -4.23 28.15
CA LEU A 98 13.41 -5.66 28.45
C LEU A 98 14.71 -5.99 29.20
N VAL A 99 15.84 -5.50 28.72
CA VAL A 99 17.15 -5.70 29.37
C VAL A 99 17.14 -5.09 30.77
N ALA A 100 16.60 -3.88 30.94
CA ALA A 100 16.50 -3.23 32.25
C ALA A 100 15.66 -4.05 33.24
N LEU A 101 14.54 -4.64 32.81
CA LEU A 101 13.71 -5.51 33.65
C LEU A 101 14.45 -6.79 34.06
N ILE A 102 15.21 -7.39 33.16
CA ILE A 102 16.02 -8.59 33.47
C ILE A 102 17.11 -8.24 34.49
N VAL A 103 17.83 -7.12 34.30
CA VAL A 103 18.86 -6.65 35.23
C VAL A 103 18.27 -6.35 36.61
N LEU A 104 17.11 -5.67 36.65
CA LEU A 104 16.42 -5.35 37.91
C LEU A 104 15.96 -6.62 38.64
N SER A 105 15.45 -7.60 37.91
CA SER A 105 15.05 -8.91 38.46
C SER A 105 16.26 -9.65 39.06
N ALA A 106 17.38 -9.70 38.33
CA ALA A 106 18.62 -10.31 38.81
C ALA A 106 19.17 -9.60 40.07
N PHE A 107 19.11 -8.26 40.10
CA PHE A 107 19.53 -7.47 41.25
C PHE A 107 18.60 -7.66 42.47
N ALA A 108 17.29 -7.79 42.26
CA ALA A 108 16.34 -8.09 43.34
C ALA A 108 16.55 -9.51 43.92
N LEU A 109 16.95 -10.47 43.08
CA LEU A 109 17.30 -11.82 43.51
C LEU A 109 18.58 -11.81 44.36
N TYR A 110 19.56 -10.98 43.99
CA TYR A 110 20.78 -10.76 44.77
C TYR A 110 20.49 -10.17 46.16
N LEU A 111 19.49 -9.28 46.28
CA LEU A 111 19.03 -8.68 47.55
C LEU A 111 18.14 -9.61 48.40
N ASN A 112 18.01 -10.91 48.06
CA ASN A 112 17.12 -11.86 48.75
C ASN A 112 15.63 -11.45 48.73
N HIS A 113 15.17 -10.81 47.66
CA HIS A 113 13.74 -10.61 47.38
C HIS A 113 13.24 -11.56 46.28
N PRO A 114 13.19 -12.89 46.54
CA PRO A 114 12.88 -13.89 45.51
C PRO A 114 11.46 -13.78 44.96
N TRP A 115 10.52 -13.27 45.77
CA TRP A 115 9.13 -13.06 45.34
C TRP A 115 9.03 -12.03 44.21
N PHE A 116 9.83 -10.96 44.27
CA PHE A 116 9.86 -9.91 43.26
C PHE A 116 10.48 -10.42 41.96
N ALA A 117 11.61 -11.12 42.06
CA ALA A 117 12.28 -11.70 40.89
C ALA A 117 11.42 -12.75 40.17
N GLY A 118 10.68 -13.59 40.93
CA GLY A 118 9.80 -14.60 40.37
C GLY A 118 8.66 -14.02 39.54
N ILE A 119 7.93 -13.03 40.07
CA ILE A 119 6.79 -12.41 39.37
C ILE A 119 7.27 -11.67 38.11
N PHE A 120 8.34 -10.88 38.21
CA PHE A 120 8.85 -10.10 37.09
C PHE A 120 9.47 -10.97 36.00
N SER A 121 10.21 -12.02 36.36
CA SER A 121 10.76 -12.96 35.38
C SER A 121 9.65 -13.70 34.63
N PHE A 122 8.60 -14.14 35.34
CA PHE A 122 7.46 -14.81 34.73
C PHE A 122 6.68 -13.89 33.79
N ALA A 123 6.35 -12.67 34.22
CA ALA A 123 5.65 -11.68 33.39
C ALA A 123 6.42 -11.34 32.11
N THR A 124 7.75 -11.25 32.21
CA THR A 124 8.64 -10.99 31.07
C THR A 124 8.61 -12.16 30.07
N ALA A 125 8.69 -13.41 30.57
CA ALA A 125 8.63 -14.60 29.73
C ALA A 125 7.28 -14.72 28.99
N VAL A 126 6.16 -14.49 29.68
CA VAL A 126 4.82 -14.52 29.07
C VAL A 126 4.68 -13.46 27.97
N SER A 127 5.21 -12.26 28.21
CA SER A 127 5.15 -11.16 27.23
C SER A 127 5.95 -11.47 25.95
N ILE A 128 7.10 -12.14 26.07
CA ILE A 128 7.87 -12.58 24.89
C ILE A 128 7.08 -13.67 24.14
N LEU A 129 6.57 -14.67 24.87
CA LEU A 129 5.79 -15.76 24.26
C LEU A 129 4.53 -15.25 23.54
N SER A 130 3.83 -14.27 24.10
CA SER A 130 2.63 -13.71 23.48
C SER A 130 2.93 -13.02 22.16
N ILE A 131 4.07 -12.32 22.04
CA ILE A 131 4.51 -11.68 20.79
C ILE A 131 4.76 -12.74 19.71
N PHE A 132 5.39 -13.86 20.04
CA PHE A 132 5.61 -14.96 19.09
C PHE A 132 4.31 -15.64 18.66
N VAL A 133 3.36 -15.82 19.59
CA VAL A 133 2.06 -16.44 19.31
C VAL A 133 1.19 -15.54 18.43
N ASP A 134 1.13 -14.23 18.71
CA ASP A 134 0.31 -13.29 17.94
C ASP A 134 0.97 -12.87 16.62
N GLY A 135 2.30 -12.86 16.53
CA GLY A 135 3.02 -12.64 15.28
C GLY A 135 2.76 -13.71 14.22
N GLY A 136 2.38 -14.93 14.64
CA GLY A 136 1.95 -16.02 13.74
C GLY A 136 0.51 -15.89 13.22
N LYS A 137 -0.31 -15.04 13.84
CA LYS A 137 -1.68 -14.78 13.39
C LYS A 137 -1.66 -13.64 12.39
N LYS A 138 -1.58 -13.97 11.09
CA LYS A 138 -1.91 -12.99 10.03
C LYS A 138 -3.27 -12.39 10.36
N LYS A 139 -3.32 -11.08 10.65
CA LYS A 139 -4.57 -10.33 10.77
C LYS A 139 -5.40 -10.60 9.52
N LYS A 140 -6.55 -11.27 9.71
CA LYS A 140 -7.61 -11.38 8.70
C LYS A 140 -8.18 -10.00 8.42
#